data_AF-A0AAV6D2N4-F1
#
_entry.id   AF-A0AAV6D2N4-F1
#
_cell.length_a   1.000
_cell.length_b   1.000
_cell.length_c   1.000
_cell.angle_alpha   90.00
_cell.angle_beta   90.00
_cell.angle_gamma   90.00
#
_symmetry.space_group_name_H-M   'P 1'
#
loop_
_entity.id
_entity.type
_entity.pdbx_description
1 polymer ?
#
loop_
_entity_poly.entity_id
_entity_poly.type
_entity_poly.pdbx_seq_one_letter_code
_entity_poly.pdbx_strand_id
1 'polypeptide(L)'
;MNPSEPKILTRDVEASVVPVGTKVTLQKGGQAYVTQSLGGAFTVIVNGNMFRIDGKDADALGLEIKSAPATAISGAVSGPVTQEQLEKQIWDALKT
;
A
#
# COMPACT_ATOMS: atom_id res chain seq x y z
N MET A 1 -12.63 11.93 -11.93
CA MET A 1 -12.28 10.96 -10.87
C MET A 1 -12.76 9.62 -11.37
N ASN A 2 -11.85 8.72 -11.74
CA ASN A 2 -12.26 7.36 -12.12
C ASN A 2 -12.68 6.67 -10.81
N PRO A 3 -13.95 6.24 -10.67
CA PRO A 3 -14.31 5.42 -9.52
C PRO A 3 -13.40 4.20 -9.55
N SER A 4 -12.75 3.91 -8.42
CA SER A 4 -11.99 2.68 -8.28
C SER A 4 -12.88 1.51 -8.68
N GLU A 5 -12.43 0.68 -9.63
CA GLU A 5 -13.23 -0.46 -10.07
C GLU A 5 -13.49 -1.39 -8.87
N PRO A 6 -14.72 -1.91 -8.70
CA PRO A 6 -15.02 -2.87 -7.65
C PRO A 6 -14.18 -4.13 -7.88
N LYS A 7 -13.44 -4.55 -6.85
CA LYS A 7 -12.71 -5.81 -6.80
C LYS A 7 -13.49 -6.82 -5.97
N ILE A 8 -13.56 -8.05 -6.46
CA ILE A 8 -14.20 -9.15 -5.73
C ILE A 8 -13.12 -9.85 -4.90
N LEU A 9 -13.40 -10.06 -3.62
CA LEU A 9 -12.51 -10.80 -2.74
C LEU A 9 -12.42 -12.26 -3.19
N THR A 10 -11.23 -12.74 -3.51
CA THR A 10 -10.99 -14.11 -4.02
C THR A 10 -11.00 -15.14 -2.89
N ARG A 11 -10.68 -14.71 -1.67
CA ARG A 11 -10.68 -15.49 -0.42
C ARG A 11 -11.04 -14.63 0.78
N ASP A 12 -11.25 -15.28 1.91
CA ASP A 12 -11.39 -14.60 3.20
C ASP A 12 -10.05 -13.93 3.59
N VAL A 13 -10.13 -12.69 4.06
CA VAL A 13 -8.95 -11.88 4.40
C VAL A 13 -9.14 -11.11 5.69
N GLU A 14 -8.09 -11.08 6.52
CA GLU A 14 -8.07 -10.24 7.72
C GLU A 14 -7.82 -8.77 7.32
N ALA A 15 -8.69 -7.89 7.79
CA ALA A 15 -8.59 -6.46 7.56
C ALA A 15 -8.83 -5.70 8.87
N SER A 16 -8.26 -4.50 8.98
CA SER A 16 -8.45 -3.64 10.15
C SER A 16 -9.42 -2.51 9.81
N VAL A 17 -10.45 -2.29 10.62
CA VAL A 17 -11.38 -1.16 10.44
C VAL A 17 -10.63 0.16 10.56
N VAL A 18 -10.83 1.10 9.64
CA VAL A 18 -10.24 2.44 9.72
C VAL A 18 -11.31 3.43 10.23
N PRO A 19 -11.01 4.29 11.22
CA PRO A 19 -9.72 4.52 11.89
C PRO A 19 -9.47 3.67 13.14
N VAL A 20 -10.44 2.86 13.58
CA VAL A 20 -10.47 2.22 14.91
C VAL A 20 -9.37 1.17 15.12
N GLY A 21 -8.93 0.50 14.06
CA GLY A 21 -7.90 -0.54 14.08
C GLY A 21 -8.39 -1.93 14.48
N THR A 22 -9.68 -2.14 14.71
CA THR A 22 -10.24 -3.46 15.04
C THR A 22 -10.08 -4.43 13.88
N LYS A 23 -9.53 -5.62 14.14
CA LYS A 23 -9.40 -6.69 13.16
C LYS A 23 -10.75 -7.37 12.89
N VAL A 24 -11.09 -7.51 11.62
CA VAL A 24 -12.27 -8.21 11.14
C VAL A 24 -11.89 -9.09 9.95
N THR A 25 -12.68 -10.10 9.68
CA THR A 25 -12.51 -10.94 8.48
C THR A 25 -13.49 -10.50 7.42
N LEU A 26 -12.98 -10.06 6.26
CA LEU A 26 -13.80 -9.82 5.08
C LEU A 26 -13.98 -11.14 4.35
N GLN A 27 -15.23 -11.49 4.06
CA GLN A 27 -15.56 -12.77 3.42
C GLN A 27 -15.31 -12.73 1.91
N LYS A 28 -14.89 -13.87 1.37
CA LYS A 28 -14.80 -14.14 -0.06
C LYS A 28 -16.09 -13.75 -0.78
N GLY A 29 -15.94 -13.18 -1.97
CA GLY A 29 -17.06 -12.70 -2.79
C GLY A 29 -17.52 -11.29 -2.42
N GLY A 30 -17.01 -10.71 -1.32
CA GLY A 30 -17.28 -9.33 -0.97
C GLY A 30 -16.77 -8.34 -2.02
N GLN A 31 -17.57 -7.33 -2.33
CA GLN A 31 -17.17 -6.22 -3.21
C GLN A 31 -16.38 -5.19 -2.41
N ALA A 32 -15.13 -4.99 -2.81
CA ALA A 32 -14.20 -4.05 -2.20
C ALA A 32 -13.74 -2.99 -3.21
N TYR A 33 -13.78 -1.73 -2.82
CA TYR A 33 -13.31 -0.61 -3.63
C TYR A 33 -11.96 -0.13 -3.10
N VAL A 34 -10.88 -0.36 -3.86
CA VAL A 34 -9.54 0.08 -3.45
C VAL A 34 -9.42 1.59 -3.60
N THR A 35 -9.29 2.32 -2.50
CA THR A 35 -9.16 3.78 -2.52
C THR A 35 -7.71 4.23 -2.54
N GLN A 36 -6.84 3.52 -1.82
CA GLN A 36 -5.44 3.88 -1.65
C GLN A 36 -4.57 2.63 -1.54
N SER A 37 -3.36 2.71 -2.07
CA SER A 37 -2.31 1.71 -1.94
C SER A 37 -1.03 2.43 -1.50
N LEU A 38 -0.62 2.26 -0.25
CA LEU A 38 0.55 2.94 0.31
C LEU A 38 1.44 1.95 1.06
N GLY A 39 2.72 1.90 0.69
CA GLY A 39 3.77 1.26 1.50
C GLY A 39 3.53 -0.21 1.84
N GLY A 40 2.84 -0.95 0.96
CA GLY A 40 2.51 -2.36 1.21
C GLY A 40 1.29 -2.56 2.10
N ALA A 41 0.33 -1.63 2.12
CA ALA A 41 -1.03 -1.87 2.61
C ALA A 41 -2.05 -1.23 1.65
N PHE A 42 -3.26 -1.78 1.67
CA PHE A 42 -4.37 -1.36 0.82
C PHE A 42 -5.53 -0.89 1.68
N THR A 43 -6.04 0.31 1.38
CA THR A 43 -7.27 0.81 1.97
C THR A 43 -8.41 0.51 1.01
N VAL A 44 -9.43 -0.19 1.51
CA VAL A 44 -10.59 -0.61 0.74
C VAL A 44 -11.87 -0.16 1.40
N ILE A 45 -12.89 0.14 0.60
CA ILE A 45 -14.25 0.39 1.08
C ILE A 45 -15.09 -0.85 0.77
N VAL A 46 -15.73 -1.42 1.80
CA VAL A 46 -16.66 -2.55 1.70
C VAL A 46 -17.96 -2.14 2.37
N ASN A 47 -19.09 -2.18 1.66
CA ASN A 47 -20.41 -1.76 2.18
C ASN A 47 -20.38 -0.37 2.87
N GLY A 48 -19.64 0.59 2.30
CA GLY A 48 -19.50 1.94 2.86
C GLY A 48 -18.56 2.09 4.06
N ASN A 49 -17.97 0.99 4.56
CA ASN A 49 -17.00 1.00 5.65
C ASN A 49 -15.58 0.89 5.10
N MET A 50 -14.63 1.55 5.77
CA MET A 50 -13.23 1.55 5.36
C MET A 50 -12.43 0.51 6.13
N PHE A 51 -11.65 -0.29 5.41
CA PHE A 51 -10.79 -1.32 5.96
C PHE A 51 -9.39 -1.21 5.38
N ARG A 52 -8.40 -1.55 6.20
CA ARG A 52 -7.00 -1.67 5.81
C ARG A 52 -6.64 -3.15 5.72
N ILE A 53 -6.16 -3.56 4.56
CA ILE A 53 -5.64 -4.90 4.27
C ILE A 53 -4.12 -4.80 4.17
N ASP A 54 -3.41 -5.73 4.79
CA ASP A 54 -1.95 -5.81 4.66
C ASP A 54 -1.54 -6.23 3.24
N GLY A 55 -0.41 -5.73 2.75
CA GLY A 55 0.02 -5.98 1.38
C GLY A 55 0.41 -7.43 1.11
N LYS A 56 0.64 -8.24 2.14
CA LYS A 56 0.79 -9.70 2.02
C LYS A 56 -0.50 -10.37 1.55
N ASP A 57 -1.65 -9.73 1.76
CA ASP A 57 -2.97 -10.22 1.41
C ASP A 57 -3.55 -9.48 0.19
N ALA A 58 -2.71 -8.81 -0.62
CA ALA A 58 -3.16 -8.14 -1.84
C ALA A 58 -3.77 -9.12 -2.86
N ASP A 59 -3.36 -10.39 -2.82
CA ASP A 59 -3.92 -11.47 -3.64
C ASP A 59 -5.43 -11.65 -3.40
N ALA A 60 -5.90 -11.36 -2.17
CA ALA A 60 -7.32 -11.41 -1.83
C ALA A 60 -8.12 -10.38 -2.63
N LEU A 61 -7.51 -9.24 -2.98
CA LEU A 61 -8.12 -8.17 -3.79
C LEU A 61 -7.97 -8.41 -5.30
N GLY A 62 -7.37 -9.53 -5.71
CA GLY A 62 -6.99 -9.77 -7.10
C GLY A 62 -5.96 -8.78 -7.62
N LEU A 63 -5.21 -8.15 -6.71
CA LEU A 63 -4.05 -7.35 -7.06
C LEU A 63 -2.87 -8.31 -7.12
N GLU A 64 -2.07 -8.24 -8.19
CA GLU A 64 -0.77 -8.89 -8.15
C GLU A 64 -0.02 -8.31 -6.96
N ILE A 65 0.42 -9.20 -6.06
CA ILE A 65 1.42 -8.86 -5.05
C ILE A 65 2.61 -8.42 -5.89
N LYS A 66 2.71 -7.11 -6.17
CA LYS A 66 3.96 -6.50 -6.57
C LYS A 66 4.77 -6.48 -5.29
N SER A 67 5.17 -7.67 -4.85
CA SER A 67 6.42 -7.88 -4.17
C SER A 67 7.35 -7.02 -4.99
N ALA A 68 7.77 -5.89 -4.43
CA ALA A 68 9.03 -5.36 -4.86
C ALA A 68 9.93 -6.59 -4.95
N PRO A 69 10.65 -6.82 -6.07
CA PRO A 69 11.67 -7.83 -6.03
C PRO A 69 12.40 -7.55 -4.72
N ALA A 70 12.55 -8.58 -3.90
CA ALA A 70 13.66 -8.60 -2.98
C ALA A 70 14.89 -8.57 -3.90
N THR A 71 15.18 -7.40 -4.49
CA THR A 71 16.52 -7.00 -4.82
C THR A 71 17.15 -7.02 -3.45
N ALA A 72 17.79 -8.15 -3.20
CA ALA A 72 18.92 -8.22 -2.32
C ALA A 72 19.53 -6.82 -2.26
N ILE A 73 19.49 -6.20 -1.09
CA ILE A 73 20.46 -5.16 -0.74
C ILE A 73 21.81 -5.88 -0.59
N SER A 74 22.26 -6.50 -1.67
CA SER A 74 23.64 -6.83 -1.97
C SER A 74 24.12 -5.70 -2.87
N GLY A 75 24.57 -4.62 -2.22
CA GLY A 75 25.52 -3.66 -2.77
C GLY A 75 25.00 -2.64 -3.77
N ALA A 76 24.69 -1.43 -3.29
CA ALA A 76 25.24 -0.16 -3.80
C ALA A 76 24.43 1.04 -3.26
N VAL A 77 24.69 1.47 -2.02
CA VAL A 77 24.86 2.90 -1.76
C VAL A 77 26.24 3.07 -1.15
N SER A 78 27.10 3.66 -1.96
CA SER A 78 28.45 4.05 -1.62
C SER A 78 28.40 5.11 -0.52
N GLY A 79 28.89 4.76 0.67
CA GLY A 79 29.32 5.70 1.71
C GLY A 79 28.23 6.52 2.41
N PRO A 80 28.57 7.16 3.55
CA PRO A 80 27.68 8.10 4.21
C PRO A 80 27.47 9.32 3.30
N VAL A 81 26.21 9.58 2.93
CA VAL A 81 25.83 10.85 2.29
C VAL A 81 26.10 11.95 3.32
N THR A 82 27.10 12.79 3.05
CA THR A 82 27.41 13.95 3.89
C THR A 82 26.33 15.01 3.77
N GLN A 83 26.10 15.74 4.86
CA GLN A 83 25.08 16.79 4.99
C GLN A 83 25.10 17.79 3.83
N GLU A 84 26.28 18.13 3.34
CA GLU A 84 26.51 19.05 2.23
C GLU A 84 25.88 18.58 0.90
N GLN A 85 25.84 17.26 0.65
CA GLN A 85 25.21 16.70 -0.55
C GLN A 85 23.69 16.70 -0.47
N LEU A 86 23.14 16.58 0.75
CA LEU A 86 21.71 16.66 1.01
C LEU A 86 21.20 18.10 0.86
N GLU A 87 21.93 19.09 1.40
CA GLU A 87 21.56 20.50 1.31
C GLU A 87 21.54 21.02 -0.14
N LYS A 88 22.49 20.57 -0.97
CA LYS A 88 22.52 20.96 -2.39
C LYS A 88 21.32 20.44 -3.17
N GLN A 89 20.83 19.24 -2.85
CA GLN A 89 19.64 18.66 -3.48
C GLN A 89 18.36 19.36 -3.03
N ILE A 90 18.27 19.75 -1.75
CA ILE A 90 17.13 20.52 -1.21
C ILE A 90 17.07 21.91 -1.87
N TRP A 91 18.22 22.56 -2.05
CA TRP A 91 18.30 23.90 -2.66
C TRP A 91 17.89 23.91 -4.14
N ASP A 92 18.28 22.89 -4.91
CA ASP A 92 17.92 22.78 -6.33
C ASP A 92 16.40 22.60 -6.50
N ALA A 93 15.77 21.82 -5.61
CA ALA A 93 14.32 21.60 -5.59
C ALA A 93 13.50 22.84 -5.21
N LEU A 94 14.07 23.77 -4.43
CA LEU A 94 13.39 24.99 -3.96
C LEU A 94 13.53 26.19 -4.92
N LYS A 95 14.22 26.02 -6.06
CA LYS A 95 14.45 27.11 -7.04
C LYS A 95 13.39 27.19 -8.16
N THR A 96 12.22 26.59 -7.98
CA THR A 96 11.04 26.82 -8.84
C THR A 96 10.12 27.85 -8.20
#